data_AF-A0A922EDH9-F1
#
_entry.id   AF-A0A922EDH9-F1
#
_cell.length_a   1.000
_cell.length_b   1.000
_cell.length_c   1.000
_cell.angle_alpha   90.00
_cell.angle_beta   90.00
_cell.angle_gamma   90.00
#
_symmetry.space_group_name_H-M   'P 1'
#
loop_
_entity.id
_entity.type
_entity.pdbx_description
1 polymer ?
#
loop_
_entity_poly.entity_id
_entity_poly.type
_entity_poly.pdbx_seq_one_letter_code
_entity_poly.pdbx_strand_id
1 'polypeptide(L)'
;MEKLKLKYFKRFLKRIGFNVEILVNDIKLHEERVRDCYAESIELSSDHFVKLILVDGSFLIEFFYGWSQALQNSILEDRLLQYPISLETIMLDLPLLENHLPFLILEILFRHACVPNWEYPSFTSLAIDMFEKIDDHKLHQNLEAYEIRHFTDLARAFFLPSSRKLQPHVSNPTSANQLDTTSQLYEAGVNFMASSCKCLLDLTRHLAGLARAFFVASSRNMMTHGRNPACADHLYTASQLDKTGVKFKVSSSKCFLDLKFTNGTFEIPCMDLSNSTETTYRNVIAFEQCHNPFNSHFTNYIVLLTFLITTPKDVDFLMRKGIIINGLGSSNAMASFLNNLGTNVPYYGVHSIYRDLFEDLNAFCENPKHIWKAALKRDYFSTPWRIASTVATGILLLLTLEQFICSIIQVVKK
;
A
#
# COMPACT_ATOMS: atom_id res chain seq x y z
N MET A 1 -27.43 -6.14 7.12
CA MET A 1 -27.10 -5.10 6.13
C MET A 1 -28.29 -4.60 5.34
N GLU A 2 -29.00 -5.42 4.57
CA GLU A 2 -30.10 -4.94 3.68
C GLU A 2 -31.19 -4.10 4.37
N LYS A 3 -31.69 -4.53 5.53
CA LYS A 3 -32.68 -3.74 6.30
C LYS A 3 -32.16 -2.35 6.69
N LEU A 4 -30.86 -2.24 6.95
CA LEU A 4 -30.21 -0.98 7.28
C LEU A 4 -30.11 -0.08 6.05
N LYS A 5 -29.62 -0.61 4.93
CA LYS A 5 -29.56 0.14 3.66
C LYS A 5 -30.92 0.71 3.27
N LEU A 6 -32.00 -0.08 3.40
CA LEU A 6 -33.36 0.41 3.15
C LEU A 6 -33.82 1.52 4.11
N LYS A 7 -33.39 1.49 5.38
CA LYS A 7 -33.64 2.57 6.35
C LYS A 7 -32.96 3.87 5.90
N TYR A 8 -31.72 3.79 5.40
CA TYR A 8 -30.97 4.95 4.93
C TYR A 8 -31.52 5.46 3.61
N PHE A 9 -31.90 4.57 2.70
CA PHE A 9 -32.60 4.94 1.47
C PHE A 9 -33.88 5.73 1.75
N LYS A 10 -34.72 5.30 2.71
CA LYS A 10 -35.91 6.08 3.13
C LYS A 10 -35.55 7.47 3.66
N ARG A 11 -34.46 7.61 4.40
CA ARG A 11 -33.97 8.89 4.91
C ARG A 11 -33.50 9.81 3.78
N PHE A 12 -32.76 9.24 2.83
CA PHE A 12 -32.33 9.91 1.61
C PHE A 12 -33.52 10.42 0.79
N LEU A 13 -34.54 9.58 0.56
CA LEU A 13 -35.74 10.00 -0.14
C LEU A 13 -36.46 11.15 0.56
N LYS A 14 -36.55 11.11 1.89
CA LYS A 14 -37.17 12.21 2.65
C LYS A 14 -36.44 13.55 2.45
N ARG A 15 -35.12 13.51 2.33
CA ARG A 15 -34.26 14.68 2.16
C ARG A 15 -34.43 15.35 0.80
N ILE A 16 -34.51 14.56 -0.26
CA ILE A 16 -34.66 15.06 -1.64
C ILE A 16 -36.12 15.36 -2.00
N GLY A 17 -37.05 15.34 -1.03
CA GLY A 17 -38.47 15.56 -1.28
C GLY A 17 -39.17 14.42 -2.05
N PHE A 18 -38.70 13.18 -1.91
CA PHE A 18 -39.24 11.97 -2.53
C PHE A 18 -39.22 11.95 -4.07
N ASN A 19 -38.33 12.73 -4.70
CA ASN A 19 -38.23 12.80 -6.14
C ASN A 19 -37.43 11.64 -6.76
N VAL A 20 -37.99 10.42 -6.67
CA VAL A 20 -37.34 9.19 -7.12
C VAL A 20 -37.18 9.14 -8.65
N GLU A 21 -38.14 9.68 -9.39
CA GLU A 21 -38.15 9.63 -10.85
C GLU A 21 -36.95 10.36 -11.46
N ILE A 22 -36.62 11.55 -10.93
CA ILE A 22 -35.43 12.29 -11.39
C ILE A 22 -34.16 11.47 -11.15
N LEU A 23 -34.00 10.86 -9.96
CA LEU A 23 -32.83 10.03 -9.69
C LEU A 23 -32.73 8.83 -10.62
N VAL A 24 -33.85 8.14 -10.85
CA VAL A 24 -33.90 6.98 -11.75
C VAL A 24 -33.50 7.40 -13.15
N ASN A 25 -34.03 8.52 -13.65
CA ASN A 25 -33.70 9.02 -14.98
C ASN A 25 -32.23 9.43 -15.10
N ASP A 26 -31.67 10.12 -14.11
CA ASP A 26 -30.26 10.52 -14.12
C ASP A 26 -29.30 9.32 -14.02
N ILE A 27 -29.64 8.31 -13.22
CA ILE A 27 -28.85 7.07 -13.16
C ILE A 27 -28.93 6.33 -14.48
N LYS A 28 -30.13 6.20 -15.08
CA LYS A 28 -30.32 5.56 -16.39
C LYS A 28 -29.54 6.29 -17.50
N LEU A 29 -29.49 7.62 -17.45
CA LEU A 29 -28.70 8.43 -18.39
C LEU A 29 -27.20 8.12 -18.33
N HIS A 30 -26.70 7.77 -17.15
CA HIS A 30 -25.30 7.43 -16.92
C HIS A 30 -25.02 5.93 -16.82
N GLU A 31 -26.03 5.08 -17.03
CA GLU A 31 -25.96 3.65 -16.76
C GLU A 31 -24.84 2.95 -17.55
N GLU A 32 -24.72 3.23 -18.85
CA GLU A 32 -23.67 2.66 -19.71
C GLU A 32 -22.27 3.00 -19.17
N ARG A 33 -22.02 4.28 -18.88
CA ARG A 33 -20.74 4.75 -18.31
C ARG A 33 -20.43 4.10 -16.95
N VAL A 34 -21.44 3.87 -16.12
CA VAL A 34 -21.26 3.20 -14.82
C VAL A 34 -20.98 1.72 -15.01
N ARG A 35 -21.63 1.05 -15.97
CA ARG A 35 -21.35 -0.35 -16.32
C ARG A 35 -19.95 -0.54 -16.87
N ASP A 36 -19.46 0.41 -17.67
CA ASP A 36 -18.11 0.41 -18.24
C ASP A 36 -17.00 0.60 -17.19
N CYS A 37 -17.36 1.01 -15.96
CA CYS A 37 -16.41 1.05 -14.84
C CYS A 37 -16.08 -0.35 -14.29
N TYR A 38 -16.83 -1.39 -14.69
CA TYR A 38 -16.62 -2.77 -14.26
C TYR A 38 -15.94 -3.57 -15.38
N ALA A 39 -14.96 -4.41 -15.00
CA ALA A 39 -14.23 -5.23 -15.95
C ALA A 39 -15.08 -6.35 -16.60
N GLU A 40 -16.13 -6.80 -15.90
CA GLU A 40 -17.07 -7.81 -16.38
C GLU A 40 -18.40 -7.18 -16.80
N SER A 41 -19.02 -7.75 -17.85
CA SER A 41 -20.35 -7.35 -18.29
C SER A 41 -21.40 -7.72 -17.25
N ILE A 42 -22.13 -6.72 -16.76
CA ILE A 42 -23.19 -6.90 -15.77
C ILE A 42 -24.49 -7.33 -16.46
N GLU A 43 -24.83 -8.61 -16.39
CA GLU A 43 -26.06 -9.18 -16.95
C GLU A 43 -27.31 -8.91 -16.07
N LEU A 44 -27.49 -7.67 -15.63
CA LEU A 44 -28.69 -7.22 -14.92
C LEU A 44 -29.53 -6.32 -15.80
N SER A 45 -30.86 -6.49 -15.75
CA SER A 45 -31.79 -5.51 -16.35
C SER A 45 -31.52 -4.11 -15.79
N SER A 46 -31.71 -3.07 -16.61
CA SER A 46 -31.56 -1.67 -16.21
C SER A 46 -32.27 -1.34 -14.90
N ASP A 47 -33.53 -1.76 -14.72
CA ASP A 47 -34.28 -1.46 -13.50
C ASP A 47 -33.66 -2.08 -12.23
N HIS A 48 -33.16 -3.32 -12.32
CA HIS A 48 -32.46 -3.96 -11.20
C HIS A 48 -31.12 -3.29 -10.90
N PHE A 49 -30.38 -2.89 -11.94
CA PHE A 49 -29.11 -2.20 -11.79
C PHE A 49 -29.28 -0.83 -11.12
N VAL A 50 -30.23 -0.03 -11.59
CA VAL A 50 -30.59 1.27 -11.01
C VAL A 50 -31.02 1.11 -9.54
N LYS A 51 -31.82 0.09 -9.23
CA LYS A 51 -32.26 -0.19 -7.85
C LYS A 51 -31.09 -0.48 -6.92
N LEU A 52 -30.10 -1.27 -7.37
CA LEU A 52 -28.90 -1.55 -6.59
C LEU A 52 -28.12 -0.26 -6.31
N ILE A 53 -27.86 0.55 -7.35
CA ILE A 53 -27.18 1.84 -7.22
C ILE A 53 -27.92 2.77 -6.25
N LEU A 54 -29.24 2.87 -6.35
CA LEU A 54 -30.02 3.73 -5.47
C LEU A 54 -29.90 3.30 -4.01
N VAL A 55 -30.08 2.02 -3.71
CA VAL A 55 -30.06 1.53 -2.33
C VAL A 55 -28.67 1.65 -1.73
N ASP A 56 -27.64 1.23 -2.46
CA ASP A 56 -26.25 1.21 -1.97
C ASP A 56 -25.65 2.62 -1.96
N GLY A 57 -25.87 3.40 -3.02
CA GLY A 57 -25.38 4.77 -3.14
C GLY A 57 -26.03 5.69 -2.12
N SER A 58 -27.36 5.64 -1.94
CA SER A 58 -28.04 6.44 -0.90
C SER A 58 -27.59 6.06 0.51
N PHE A 59 -27.28 4.78 0.76
CA PHE A 59 -26.70 4.35 2.03
C PHE A 59 -25.35 5.05 2.27
N LEU A 60 -24.46 5.05 1.28
CA LEU A 60 -23.16 5.72 1.35
C LEU A 60 -23.31 7.23 1.55
N ILE A 61 -24.14 7.90 0.74
CA ILE A 61 -24.35 9.36 0.89
C ILE A 61 -24.85 9.71 2.29
N GLU A 62 -25.87 9.01 2.80
CA GLU A 62 -26.41 9.27 4.13
C GLU A 62 -25.41 8.94 5.25
N PHE A 63 -24.58 7.93 5.06
CA PHE A 63 -23.53 7.55 6.02
C PHE A 63 -22.46 8.64 6.12
N PHE A 64 -21.84 9.04 5.01
CA PHE A 64 -20.82 10.10 4.97
C PHE A 64 -21.38 11.44 5.43
N TYR A 65 -22.62 11.77 5.02
CA TYR A 65 -23.31 12.97 5.47
C TYR A 65 -23.54 12.97 6.99
N GLY A 66 -24.05 11.85 7.52
CA GLY A 66 -24.34 11.72 8.93
C GLY A 66 -23.09 11.79 9.81
N TRP A 67 -21.97 11.27 9.30
CA TRP A 67 -20.65 11.36 9.91
C TRP A 67 -20.16 12.81 9.99
N SER A 68 -20.15 13.53 8.86
CA SER A 68 -19.74 14.94 8.80
C SER A 68 -20.51 15.82 9.79
N GLN A 69 -21.84 15.64 9.87
CA GLN A 69 -22.65 16.35 10.84
C GLN A 69 -22.37 15.99 12.32
N ALA A 70 -22.02 14.73 12.60
CA ALA A 70 -21.74 14.29 13.96
C ALA A 70 -20.45 14.91 14.50
N LEU A 71 -19.43 15.04 13.65
CA LEU A 71 -18.16 15.70 13.98
C LEU A 71 -18.33 17.20 14.27
N GLN A 72 -19.20 17.89 13.52
CA GLN A 72 -19.39 19.33 13.66
C GLN A 72 -20.14 19.76 14.92
N ASN A 73 -21.09 18.94 15.38
CA ASN A 73 -21.99 19.32 16.46
C ASN A 73 -21.51 18.88 17.85
N SER A 74 -20.27 18.37 17.99
CA SER A 74 -19.68 17.87 19.25
C SER A 74 -20.55 16.90 20.07
N ILE A 75 -21.58 16.31 19.46
CA ILE A 75 -22.42 15.23 20.00
C ILE A 75 -21.95 13.92 19.34
N LEU A 76 -20.70 13.54 19.62
CA LEU A 76 -20.09 12.34 19.05
C LEU A 76 -20.75 11.08 19.63
N GLU A 77 -21.11 11.11 20.92
CA GLU A 77 -21.57 9.91 21.64
C GLU A 77 -23.04 9.57 21.34
N ASP A 78 -23.95 10.55 21.31
CA ASP A 78 -25.40 10.26 21.29
C ASP A 78 -25.94 9.86 19.90
N ARG A 79 -25.28 10.27 18.81
CA ARG A 79 -25.70 9.93 17.43
C ARG A 79 -24.95 8.74 16.83
N LEU A 80 -23.69 8.48 17.22
CA LEU A 80 -22.97 7.29 16.75
C LEU A 80 -23.57 6.00 17.35
N LEU A 81 -24.11 6.07 18.58
CA LEU A 81 -24.90 4.99 19.20
C LEU A 81 -26.19 4.64 18.43
N GLN A 82 -26.67 5.51 17.52
CA GLN A 82 -27.79 5.20 16.61
C GLN A 82 -27.39 4.43 15.35
N TYR A 83 -26.08 4.32 15.05
CA TYR A 83 -25.57 3.50 13.96
C TYR A 83 -25.39 2.08 14.49
N PRO A 84 -26.13 1.08 13.98
CA PRO A 84 -26.06 -0.29 14.50
C PRO A 84 -24.77 -1.04 14.11
N ILE A 85 -23.82 -0.37 13.46
CA ILE A 85 -22.56 -0.92 12.95
C ILE A 85 -21.46 0.06 13.32
N SER A 86 -20.31 -0.45 13.79
CA SER A 86 -19.17 0.43 14.09
C SER A 86 -18.67 1.09 12.81
N LEU A 87 -18.34 2.38 12.92
CA LEU A 87 -17.68 3.14 11.86
C LEU A 87 -16.47 2.39 11.30
N GLU A 88 -15.64 1.87 12.20
CA GLU A 88 -14.43 1.11 11.87
C GLU A 88 -14.77 -0.06 10.93
N THR A 89 -15.86 -0.80 11.18
CA THR A 89 -16.26 -1.92 10.30
C THR A 89 -16.59 -1.42 8.90
N ILE A 90 -17.37 -0.33 8.78
CA ILE A 90 -17.74 0.21 7.46
C ILE A 90 -16.50 0.73 6.73
N MET A 91 -15.61 1.43 7.43
CA MET A 91 -14.40 1.99 6.85
C MET A 91 -13.40 0.93 6.39
N LEU A 92 -13.38 -0.24 7.02
CA LEU A 92 -12.61 -1.40 6.56
C LEU A 92 -13.26 -2.07 5.34
N ASP A 93 -14.58 -2.03 5.25
CA ASP A 93 -15.34 -2.62 4.16
C ASP A 93 -15.37 -1.76 2.90
N LEU A 94 -15.27 -0.43 3.00
CA LEU A 94 -15.36 0.49 1.85
C LEU A 94 -14.25 0.27 0.80
N PRO A 95 -12.96 0.10 1.17
CA PRO A 95 -11.89 -0.13 0.19
C PRO A 95 -11.86 -1.55 -0.36
N LEU A 96 -12.73 -2.46 0.10
CA LEU A 96 -12.83 -3.82 -0.44
C LEU A 96 -13.21 -3.75 -1.91
N LEU A 97 -12.45 -4.47 -2.76
CA LEU A 97 -12.76 -4.65 -4.19
C LEU A 97 -14.20 -5.14 -4.43
N GLU A 98 -14.80 -5.78 -3.42
CA GLU A 98 -16.14 -6.33 -3.47
C GLU A 98 -17.27 -5.28 -3.38
N ASN A 99 -16.99 -4.06 -2.89
CA ASN A 99 -17.99 -3.07 -2.48
C ASN A 99 -18.04 -1.77 -3.33
N HIS A 100 -17.58 -1.79 -4.58
CA HIS A 100 -17.41 -0.54 -5.35
C HIS A 100 -18.65 -0.07 -6.11
N LEU A 101 -19.14 1.10 -5.71
CA LEU A 101 -19.81 2.03 -6.60
C LEU A 101 -18.79 3.06 -7.11
N PRO A 102 -18.73 3.37 -8.42
CA PRO A 102 -17.86 4.41 -8.95
C PRO A 102 -18.18 5.76 -8.31
N PHE A 103 -17.18 6.56 -8.00
CA PHE A 103 -17.39 7.91 -7.45
C PHE A 103 -18.24 8.77 -8.39
N LEU A 104 -18.18 8.54 -9.70
CA LEU A 104 -19.09 9.14 -10.69
C LEU A 104 -20.57 9.08 -10.26
N ILE A 105 -21.05 7.92 -9.81
CA ILE A 105 -22.46 7.76 -9.43
C ILE A 105 -22.76 8.36 -8.06
N LEU A 106 -21.78 8.34 -7.16
CA LEU A 106 -21.89 8.97 -5.85
C LEU A 106 -21.93 10.50 -5.98
N GLU A 107 -21.19 11.09 -6.92
CA GLU A 107 -21.26 12.52 -7.23
C GLU A 107 -22.62 12.93 -7.80
N ILE A 108 -23.25 12.07 -8.61
CA ILE A 108 -24.61 12.32 -9.11
C ILE A 108 -25.61 12.30 -7.96
N LEU A 109 -25.60 11.24 -7.14
CA LEU A 109 -26.50 11.10 -6.00
C LEU A 109 -26.29 12.21 -4.95
N PHE A 110 -25.04 12.60 -4.72
CA PHE A 110 -24.68 13.65 -3.77
C PHE A 110 -25.24 15.01 -4.21
N ARG A 111 -25.11 15.38 -5.49
CA ARG A 111 -25.68 16.63 -6.03
C ARG A 111 -27.18 16.77 -5.81
N HIS A 112 -27.93 15.66 -5.88
CA HIS A 112 -29.36 15.64 -5.56
C HIS A 112 -29.65 15.76 -4.07
N ALA A 113 -28.76 15.23 -3.22
CA ALA A 113 -28.90 15.26 -1.77
C ALA A 113 -28.43 16.57 -1.13
N CYS A 114 -27.59 17.34 -1.83
CA CYS A 114 -27.03 18.58 -1.35
C CYS A 114 -28.11 19.64 -1.10
N VAL A 115 -28.05 20.22 0.08
CA VAL A 115 -28.85 21.39 0.47
C VAL A 115 -28.03 22.65 0.12
N PRO A 116 -28.65 23.75 -0.30
CA PRO A 116 -27.93 25.02 -0.43
C PRO A 116 -27.18 25.34 0.88
N ASN A 117 -25.90 25.75 0.77
CA ASN A 117 -24.97 26.06 1.89
C ASN A 117 -24.22 24.87 2.52
N TRP A 118 -24.03 23.77 1.80
CA TRP A 118 -23.14 22.70 2.25
C TRP A 118 -21.65 23.11 2.17
N GLU A 119 -20.83 22.63 3.12
CA GLU A 119 -19.39 22.97 3.18
C GLU A 119 -18.54 22.22 2.14
N TYR A 120 -19.00 21.05 1.72
CA TYR A 120 -18.27 20.18 0.77
C TYR A 120 -18.80 20.38 -0.66
N PRO A 121 -17.96 20.79 -1.62
CA PRO A 121 -18.40 21.03 -3.00
C PRO A 121 -18.74 19.74 -3.78
N SER A 122 -18.28 18.58 -3.31
CA SER A 122 -18.42 17.29 -4.00
C SER A 122 -18.44 16.11 -3.00
N PHE A 123 -18.93 14.96 -3.44
CA PHE A 123 -18.84 13.73 -2.63
C PHE A 123 -17.37 13.37 -2.37
N THR A 124 -16.52 13.54 -3.38
CA THR A 124 -15.08 13.28 -3.30
C THR A 124 -14.43 14.09 -2.19
N SER A 125 -14.73 15.39 -2.08
CA SER A 125 -14.20 16.24 -1.00
C SER A 125 -14.64 15.78 0.39
N LEU A 126 -15.91 15.35 0.52
CA LEU A 126 -16.44 14.78 1.76
C LEU A 126 -15.77 13.44 2.11
N ALA A 127 -15.51 12.59 1.12
CA ALA A 127 -14.84 11.32 1.33
C ALA A 127 -13.37 11.50 1.72
N ILE A 128 -12.65 12.44 1.10
CA ILE A 128 -11.26 12.78 1.45
C ILE A 128 -11.18 13.26 2.90
N ASP A 129 -12.02 14.22 3.31
CA ASP A 129 -12.03 14.74 4.68
C ASP A 129 -12.32 13.65 5.72
N MET A 130 -13.25 12.73 5.40
CA MET A 130 -13.55 11.60 6.28
C MET A 130 -12.36 10.65 6.45
N PHE A 131 -11.71 10.25 5.34
CA PHE A 131 -10.53 9.37 5.39
C PHE A 131 -9.35 10.04 6.11
N GLU A 132 -9.11 11.34 5.87
CA GLU A 132 -8.05 12.10 6.55
C GLU A 132 -8.24 12.12 8.07
N LYS A 133 -9.47 12.32 8.54
CA LYS A 133 -9.78 12.37 9.97
C LYS A 133 -9.63 11.02 10.68
N ILE A 134 -9.72 9.92 9.94
CA ILE A 134 -9.64 8.57 10.49
C ILE A 134 -8.20 8.07 10.56
N ASP A 135 -7.38 8.37 9.55
CA ASP A 135 -5.99 7.90 9.49
C ASP A 135 -4.99 8.77 10.30
N ASP A 136 -5.44 9.85 10.98
CA ASP A 136 -4.58 10.83 11.69
C ASP A 136 -3.42 11.40 10.82
N HIS A 137 -3.51 11.20 9.51
CA HIS A 137 -2.51 11.60 8.53
C HIS A 137 -2.93 12.93 7.92
N LYS A 138 -2.56 14.04 8.58
CA LYS A 138 -2.71 15.40 8.02
C LYS A 138 -2.15 15.45 6.59
N LEU A 139 -3.03 15.79 5.65
CA LEU A 139 -2.98 15.60 4.21
C LEU A 139 -1.62 15.76 3.51
N HIS A 140 -1.50 15.04 2.42
CA HIS A 140 -0.74 15.44 1.24
C HIS A 140 -1.60 16.41 0.41
N GLN A 141 -1.35 17.71 0.55
CA GLN A 141 -1.96 18.76 -0.28
C GLN A 141 -1.96 18.31 -1.76
N ASN A 142 -3.13 18.30 -2.40
CA ASN A 142 -3.43 18.08 -3.84
C ASN A 142 -4.26 16.83 -4.25
N LEU A 143 -4.95 16.13 -3.33
CA LEU A 143 -5.91 15.07 -3.71
C LEU A 143 -7.10 15.59 -4.53
N GLU A 144 -7.48 16.87 -4.39
CA GLU A 144 -8.59 17.47 -5.14
C GLU A 144 -8.34 17.57 -6.66
N ALA A 145 -7.08 17.58 -7.08
CA ALA A 145 -6.71 17.61 -8.50
C ALA A 145 -6.61 16.20 -9.12
N TYR A 146 -6.72 15.14 -8.31
CA TYR A 146 -6.66 13.76 -8.74
C TYR A 146 -8.09 13.21 -8.90
N GLU A 147 -8.41 12.63 -10.05
CA GLU A 147 -9.72 12.02 -10.30
C GLU A 147 -9.80 10.67 -9.57
N ILE A 148 -10.45 10.68 -8.40
CA ILE A 148 -10.67 9.48 -7.58
C ILE A 148 -11.80 8.66 -8.20
N ARG A 149 -11.51 7.39 -8.57
CA ARG A 149 -12.50 6.52 -9.24
C ARG A 149 -13.42 5.77 -8.27
N HIS A 150 -12.88 5.31 -7.15
CA HIS A 150 -13.59 4.55 -6.10
C HIS A 150 -12.76 4.54 -4.80
N PHE A 151 -13.28 3.93 -3.73
CA PHE A 151 -12.65 3.97 -2.40
C PHE A 151 -11.27 3.31 -2.33
N THR A 152 -10.99 2.26 -3.12
CA THR A 152 -9.62 1.69 -3.19
C THR A 152 -8.64 2.64 -3.88
N ASP A 153 -9.06 3.37 -4.93
CA ASP A 153 -8.22 4.39 -5.57
C ASP A 153 -7.99 5.56 -4.59
N LEU A 154 -9.00 5.91 -3.79
CA LEU A 154 -8.86 6.87 -2.69
C LEU A 154 -7.83 6.41 -1.66
N ALA A 155 -7.98 5.20 -1.14
CA ALA A 155 -7.04 4.60 -0.19
C ALA A 155 -5.62 4.54 -0.78
N ARG A 156 -5.47 4.18 -2.05
CA ARG A 156 -4.18 4.23 -2.76
C ARG A 156 -3.60 5.63 -2.75
N ALA A 157 -4.40 6.63 -3.07
CA ALA A 157 -3.95 8.01 -3.22
C ALA A 157 -3.38 8.59 -1.91
N PHE A 158 -3.83 8.12 -0.74
CA PHE A 158 -3.24 8.46 0.56
C PHE A 158 -1.82 7.92 0.76
N PHE A 159 -1.41 6.85 0.07
CA PHE A 159 -0.03 6.37 0.12
C PHE A 159 0.90 7.15 -0.83
N LEU A 160 0.36 7.75 -1.88
CA LEU A 160 1.17 8.42 -2.91
C LEU A 160 1.73 9.76 -2.41
N PRO A 161 2.97 10.13 -2.79
CA PRO A 161 3.53 11.43 -2.45
C PRO A 161 2.73 12.59 -3.05
N SER A 162 2.63 13.73 -2.34
CA SER A 162 1.98 14.95 -2.85
C SER A 162 2.56 15.31 -4.22
N SER A 163 1.69 15.57 -5.19
CA SER A 163 1.98 15.73 -6.61
C SER A 163 3.24 16.58 -6.92
N ARG A 164 4.42 15.93 -7.06
CA ARG A 164 5.62 16.43 -7.79
C ARG A 164 6.84 15.49 -7.89
N LYS A 165 6.65 14.16 -7.87
CA LYS A 165 7.69 13.21 -8.32
C LYS A 165 7.27 12.31 -9.49
N LEU A 166 6.03 12.44 -9.96
CA LEU A 166 5.53 11.71 -11.12
C LEU A 166 5.31 12.69 -12.25
N GLN A 167 6.28 12.78 -13.16
CA GLN A 167 5.99 13.31 -14.48
C GLN A 167 4.97 12.39 -15.16
N PRO A 168 3.97 12.93 -15.88
CA PRO A 168 3.21 12.14 -16.82
C PRO A 168 4.14 11.83 -17.99
N HIS A 169 4.73 10.64 -18.04
CA HIS A 169 5.46 10.24 -19.24
C HIS A 169 4.56 9.47 -20.20
N VAL A 170 4.39 10.10 -21.34
CA VAL A 170 3.90 9.60 -22.62
C VAL A 170 4.27 8.13 -22.81
N SER A 171 3.25 7.29 -22.91
CA SER A 171 3.37 5.93 -23.44
C SER A 171 3.82 6.03 -24.90
N ASN A 172 5.09 5.71 -25.16
CA ASN A 172 5.52 5.35 -26.51
C ASN A 172 4.87 4.00 -26.85
N PRO A 173 4.10 3.88 -27.96
CA PRO A 173 3.28 2.70 -28.24
C PRO A 173 4.06 1.47 -28.73
N THR A 174 5.38 1.41 -28.56
CA THR A 174 6.22 0.43 -29.28
C THR A 174 6.59 -0.83 -28.49
N SER A 175 6.02 -1.07 -27.30
CA SER A 175 6.22 -2.32 -26.56
C SER A 175 4.92 -2.95 -26.02
N ALA A 176 3.78 -2.64 -26.64
CA ALA A 176 2.47 -3.21 -26.29
C ALA A 176 2.20 -4.60 -26.94
N ASN A 177 3.21 -5.26 -27.51
CA ASN A 177 3.03 -6.48 -28.30
C ASN A 177 3.34 -7.79 -27.56
N GLN A 178 3.24 -7.82 -26.24
CA GLN A 178 3.29 -9.08 -25.51
C GLN A 178 2.35 -9.01 -24.29
N LEU A 179 1.06 -8.92 -24.60
CA LEU A 179 0.00 -9.26 -23.65
C LEU A 179 -0.51 -10.65 -24.02
N ASP A 180 -0.38 -11.56 -23.06
CA ASP A 180 -0.72 -12.97 -23.17
C ASP A 180 -2.20 -13.14 -23.52
N THR A 181 -2.48 -13.66 -24.72
CA THR A 181 -3.83 -13.83 -25.26
C THR A 181 -4.63 -14.90 -24.52
N THR A 182 -5.95 -14.68 -24.45
CA THR A 182 -6.98 -15.60 -23.91
C THR A 182 -6.91 -17.04 -24.42
N SER A 183 -6.32 -17.28 -25.60
CA SER A 183 -6.11 -18.62 -26.16
C SER A 183 -5.13 -19.49 -25.35
N GLN A 184 -4.08 -18.90 -24.74
CA GLN A 184 -3.13 -19.65 -23.92
C GLN A 184 -3.72 -20.04 -22.54
N LEU A 185 -4.76 -19.33 -22.08
CA LEU A 185 -5.49 -19.64 -20.83
C LEU A 185 -6.30 -20.94 -20.94
N TYR A 186 -6.91 -21.18 -22.10
CA TYR A 186 -7.61 -22.43 -22.39
C TYR A 186 -6.62 -23.61 -22.47
N GLU A 187 -5.46 -23.42 -23.10
CA GLU A 187 -4.40 -24.43 -23.20
C GLU A 187 -3.72 -24.74 -21.85
N ALA A 188 -3.71 -23.79 -20.92
CA ALA A 188 -3.24 -23.98 -19.54
C ALA A 188 -4.24 -24.75 -18.63
N GLY A 189 -5.35 -25.27 -19.18
CA GLY A 189 -6.33 -26.07 -18.46
C GLY A 189 -7.34 -25.28 -17.64
N VAL A 190 -7.50 -23.97 -17.91
CA VAL A 190 -8.53 -23.14 -17.28
C VAL A 190 -9.88 -23.41 -17.97
N ASN A 191 -10.77 -24.09 -17.26
CA ASN A 191 -12.14 -24.31 -17.72
C ASN A 191 -12.99 -23.06 -17.48
N PHE A 192 -13.33 -22.36 -18.57
CA PHE A 192 -14.31 -21.28 -18.54
C PHE A 192 -15.72 -21.86 -18.40
N MET A 193 -16.35 -21.71 -17.23
CA MET A 193 -17.77 -21.97 -17.08
C MET A 193 -18.53 -20.65 -17.11
N ALA A 194 -19.48 -20.53 -18.05
CA ALA A 194 -20.45 -19.45 -18.02
C ALA A 194 -21.39 -19.67 -16.83
N SER A 195 -21.37 -18.77 -15.85
CA SER A 195 -22.34 -18.75 -14.76
C SER A 195 -23.10 -17.42 -14.75
N SER A 196 -24.43 -17.49 -14.77
CA SER A 196 -25.32 -16.34 -14.64
C SER A 196 -25.24 -15.73 -13.23
N CYS A 197 -24.64 -14.55 -13.09
CA CYS A 197 -24.52 -13.83 -11.82
C CYS A 197 -25.83 -13.09 -11.46
N LYS A 198 -26.23 -13.12 -10.19
CA LYS A 198 -27.53 -12.60 -9.71
C LYS A 198 -27.44 -11.25 -8.97
N CYS A 199 -26.25 -10.76 -8.62
CA CYS A 199 -26.06 -9.42 -8.03
C CYS A 199 -24.64 -8.85 -8.24
N LEU A 200 -24.45 -7.55 -7.97
CA LEU A 200 -23.17 -6.84 -8.08
C LEU A 200 -22.06 -7.43 -7.18
N LEU A 201 -22.46 -7.94 -6.01
CA LEU A 201 -21.59 -8.61 -5.04
C LEU A 201 -21.08 -9.98 -5.56
N ASP A 202 -21.83 -10.62 -6.46
CA ASP A 202 -21.43 -11.89 -7.08
C ASP A 202 -20.41 -11.67 -8.20
N LEU A 203 -20.55 -10.56 -8.94
CA LEU A 203 -19.63 -10.12 -10.00
C LEU A 203 -18.23 -9.82 -9.41
N THR A 204 -18.19 -9.10 -8.30
CA THR A 204 -16.92 -8.75 -7.65
C THR A 204 -16.29 -9.92 -6.90
N ARG A 205 -17.09 -10.86 -6.38
CA ARG A 205 -16.59 -12.14 -5.84
C ARG A 205 -16.02 -13.03 -6.94
N HIS A 206 -16.54 -12.95 -8.16
CA HIS A 206 -15.98 -13.59 -9.35
C HIS A 206 -14.69 -12.89 -9.80
N LEU A 207 -14.61 -11.55 -9.78
CA LEU A 207 -13.37 -10.79 -10.04
C LEU A 207 -12.30 -11.02 -8.98
N ALA A 208 -12.66 -11.12 -7.70
CA ALA A 208 -11.75 -11.52 -6.63
C ALA A 208 -11.38 -13.01 -6.75
N GLY A 209 -12.28 -13.85 -7.27
CA GLY A 209 -12.05 -15.25 -7.62
C GLY A 209 -11.12 -15.41 -8.83
N LEU A 210 -11.26 -14.56 -9.84
CA LEU A 210 -10.44 -14.46 -11.05
C LEU A 210 -9.10 -13.86 -10.71
N ALA A 211 -9.02 -12.82 -9.90
CA ALA A 211 -7.79 -12.31 -9.34
C ALA A 211 -7.10 -13.43 -8.54
N ARG A 212 -7.80 -14.13 -7.62
CA ARG A 212 -7.28 -15.33 -6.92
C ARG A 212 -6.80 -16.43 -7.89
N ALA A 213 -7.52 -16.69 -8.98
CA ALA A 213 -7.14 -17.68 -9.99
C ALA A 213 -5.92 -17.23 -10.83
N PHE A 214 -5.86 -15.95 -11.21
CA PHE A 214 -4.72 -15.30 -11.85
C PHE A 214 -3.49 -15.37 -10.94
N PHE A 215 -3.68 -15.11 -9.64
CA PHE A 215 -2.66 -15.18 -8.61
C PHE A 215 -2.14 -16.61 -8.38
N VAL A 216 -2.94 -17.66 -8.56
CA VAL A 216 -2.51 -19.07 -8.43
C VAL A 216 -1.90 -19.62 -9.72
N ALA A 217 -2.35 -19.16 -10.89
CA ALA A 217 -1.85 -19.64 -12.19
C ALA A 217 -0.53 -18.95 -12.61
N SER A 218 -0.42 -17.63 -12.41
CA SER A 218 0.78 -16.87 -12.77
C SER A 218 1.99 -17.19 -11.86
N SER A 219 1.73 -17.55 -10.60
CA SER A 219 2.76 -17.96 -9.63
C SER A 219 3.34 -19.36 -9.88
N ARG A 220 2.59 -20.29 -10.51
CA ARG A 220 3.11 -21.62 -10.88
C ARG A 220 4.09 -21.55 -12.06
N ASN A 221 3.93 -20.60 -12.96
CA ASN A 221 4.79 -20.45 -14.13
C ASN A 221 5.97 -19.48 -13.89
N MET A 222 5.87 -18.51 -12.97
CA MET A 222 7.00 -17.62 -12.62
C MET A 222 7.97 -18.19 -11.58
N MET A 223 7.56 -19.14 -10.72
CA MET A 223 8.51 -19.82 -9.84
C MET A 223 9.29 -20.95 -10.55
N THR A 224 8.86 -21.35 -11.75
CA THR A 224 9.51 -22.41 -12.54
C THR A 224 10.38 -21.87 -13.68
N HIS A 225 10.19 -20.62 -14.12
CA HIS A 225 11.14 -19.95 -15.00
C HIS A 225 12.18 -19.14 -14.23
N GLY A 226 13.38 -19.73 -14.21
CA GLY A 226 14.68 -19.23 -13.80
C GLY A 226 14.82 -17.74 -13.51
N ARG A 227 15.50 -17.48 -12.39
CA ARG A 227 16.30 -16.27 -12.15
C ARG A 227 16.89 -15.77 -13.49
N ASN A 228 16.29 -14.75 -14.06
CA ASN A 228 16.89 -14.06 -15.18
C ASN A 228 18.07 -13.24 -14.60
N PRO A 229 19.34 -13.55 -14.91
CA PRO A 229 20.48 -13.02 -14.16
C PRO A 229 20.77 -11.53 -14.38
N ALA A 230 20.11 -10.88 -15.33
CA ALA A 230 20.48 -9.55 -15.81
C ALA A 230 19.87 -8.38 -15.01
N CYS A 231 18.90 -8.61 -14.12
CA CYS A 231 18.20 -7.55 -13.38
C CYS A 231 17.79 -7.97 -11.96
N ALA A 232 18.50 -8.94 -11.38
CA ALA A 232 18.29 -9.29 -9.98
C ALA A 232 19.13 -8.33 -9.13
N ASP A 233 18.58 -7.14 -8.86
CA ASP A 233 19.08 -6.30 -7.77
C ASP A 233 19.17 -7.18 -6.53
N HIS A 234 20.37 -7.41 -6.01
CA HIS A 234 20.55 -8.27 -4.85
C HIS A 234 20.06 -7.51 -3.61
N LEU A 235 18.77 -7.66 -3.29
CA LEU A 235 18.14 -6.96 -2.19
C LEU A 235 18.48 -7.62 -0.86
N TYR A 236 19.04 -6.83 0.06
CA TYR A 236 19.47 -7.25 1.39
C TYR A 236 18.36 -7.09 2.43
N THR A 237 18.30 -8.00 3.40
CA THR A 237 17.42 -7.85 4.56
C THR A 237 17.90 -6.73 5.49
N ALA A 238 17.02 -6.23 6.36
CA ALA A 238 17.38 -5.19 7.34
C ALA A 238 18.57 -5.62 8.21
N SER A 239 18.62 -6.87 8.65
CA SER A 239 19.75 -7.42 9.42
C SER A 239 21.04 -7.52 8.60
N GLN A 240 20.97 -7.75 7.28
CA GLN A 240 22.14 -7.78 6.41
C GLN A 240 22.69 -6.37 6.18
N LEU A 241 21.81 -5.40 5.90
CA LEU A 241 22.17 -3.99 5.76
C LEU A 241 22.80 -3.43 7.04
N ASP A 242 22.27 -3.77 8.21
CA ASP A 242 22.89 -3.35 9.49
C ASP A 242 24.32 -3.91 9.64
N LYS A 243 24.54 -5.17 9.24
CA LYS A 243 25.88 -5.80 9.28
C LYS A 243 26.90 -5.14 8.35
N THR A 244 26.46 -4.57 7.21
CA THR A 244 27.35 -3.81 6.30
C THR A 244 27.61 -2.38 6.78
N GLY A 245 26.96 -1.95 7.87
CA GLY A 245 27.16 -0.65 8.50
C GLY A 245 26.15 0.41 8.05
N VAL A 246 25.08 0.03 7.34
CA VAL A 246 23.96 0.92 7.03
C VAL A 246 23.25 1.30 8.34
N LYS A 247 23.06 2.60 8.54
CA LYS A 247 22.35 3.13 9.71
C LYS A 247 20.88 3.31 9.39
N PHE A 248 20.01 2.70 10.17
CA PHE A 248 18.56 2.89 10.06
C PHE A 248 18.10 4.07 10.92
N LYS A 249 17.23 4.90 10.36
CA LYS A 249 16.63 6.05 11.04
C LYS A 249 15.18 6.25 10.59
N VAL A 250 14.33 6.70 11.52
CA VAL A 250 12.95 7.08 11.20
C VAL A 250 12.96 8.37 10.37
N SER A 251 12.31 8.34 9.21
CA SER A 251 12.12 9.52 8.36
C SER A 251 11.11 10.47 9.01
N SER A 252 11.33 11.77 8.87
CA SER A 252 10.34 12.78 9.23
C SER A 252 9.25 12.96 8.17
N SER A 253 9.34 12.24 7.06
CA SER A 253 8.34 12.29 6.00
C SER A 253 7.03 11.65 6.45
N LYS A 254 5.92 12.27 6.08
CA LYS A 254 4.58 11.72 6.28
C LYS A 254 4.15 10.78 5.15
N CYS A 255 4.88 10.77 4.04
CA CYS A 255 4.61 9.86 2.93
C CYS A 255 5.27 8.51 3.22
N PHE A 256 4.48 7.44 3.32
CA PHE A 256 5.00 6.07 3.52
C PHE A 256 6.03 5.65 2.47
N LEU A 257 5.86 6.15 1.26
CA LEU A 257 6.69 5.81 0.10
C LEU A 257 8.00 6.60 0.02
N ASP A 258 8.22 7.62 0.87
CA ASP A 258 9.41 8.50 0.81
C ASP A 258 10.61 7.91 1.55
N LEU A 259 11.24 6.95 0.89
CA LEU A 259 12.48 6.29 1.31
C LEU A 259 13.70 7.09 0.85
N LYS A 260 14.70 7.25 1.72
CA LYS A 260 15.94 7.98 1.39
C LYS A 260 17.16 7.25 1.90
N PHE A 261 18.17 7.11 1.06
CA PHE A 261 19.48 6.65 1.47
C PHE A 261 20.51 7.76 1.20
N THR A 262 21.16 8.24 2.26
CA THR A 262 22.18 9.28 2.14
C THR A 262 23.34 8.98 3.08
N ASN A 263 24.57 8.98 2.55
CA ASN A 263 25.81 8.80 3.33
C ASN A 263 25.79 7.59 4.29
N GLY A 264 25.29 6.44 3.83
CA GLY A 264 25.21 5.22 4.65
C GLY A 264 24.06 5.23 5.67
N THR A 265 23.15 6.19 5.62
CA THR A 265 21.95 6.25 6.47
C THR A 265 20.71 6.01 5.63
N PHE A 266 19.94 4.98 5.98
CA PHE A 266 18.67 4.64 5.37
C PHE A 266 17.52 5.17 6.24
N GLU A 267 16.82 6.18 5.72
CA GLU A 267 15.66 6.81 6.34
C GLU A 267 14.38 6.18 5.80
N ILE A 268 13.58 5.62 6.70
CA ILE A 268 12.31 4.94 6.40
C ILE A 268 11.21 5.58 7.24
N PRO A 269 10.08 6.00 6.65
CA PRO A 269 8.91 6.46 7.40
C PRO A 269 8.43 5.41 8.42
N CYS A 270 7.92 5.87 9.56
CA CYS A 270 7.34 4.97 10.56
C CYS A 270 6.09 4.30 10.00
N MET A 271 5.93 3.00 10.26
CA MET A 271 4.78 2.21 9.85
C MET A 271 4.07 1.60 11.04
N ASP A 272 2.76 1.83 11.14
CA ASP A 272 1.88 1.08 12.01
C ASP A 272 1.15 0.01 11.21
N LEU A 273 1.47 -1.25 11.47
CA LEU A 273 0.88 -2.40 10.79
C LEU A 273 0.00 -3.17 11.77
N SER A 274 -1.29 -3.26 11.44
CA SER A 274 -2.31 -3.95 12.22
C SER A 274 -3.12 -4.90 11.34
N ASN A 275 -4.05 -5.66 11.93
CA ASN A 275 -4.85 -6.65 11.19
C ASN A 275 -5.70 -6.01 10.07
N SER A 276 -6.20 -4.80 10.28
CA SER A 276 -6.97 -4.06 9.26
C SER A 276 -6.11 -3.66 8.06
N THR A 277 -4.82 -3.45 8.27
CA THR A 277 -3.88 -3.00 7.23
C THR A 277 -3.72 -4.04 6.12
N GLU A 278 -3.83 -5.35 6.42
CA GLU A 278 -3.65 -6.42 5.41
C GLU A 278 -4.61 -6.25 4.24
N THR A 279 -5.88 -6.08 4.59
CA THR A 279 -6.99 -6.01 3.65
C THR A 279 -6.83 -4.81 2.73
N THR A 280 -6.57 -3.63 3.30
CA THR A 280 -6.33 -2.41 2.54
C THR A 280 -5.15 -2.57 1.58
N TYR A 281 -4.02 -3.10 2.08
CA TYR A 281 -2.80 -3.26 1.28
C TYR A 281 -3.01 -4.22 0.11
N ARG A 282 -3.68 -5.37 0.33
CA ARG A 282 -4.00 -6.32 -0.75
C ARG A 282 -4.89 -5.71 -1.82
N ASN A 283 -5.91 -4.95 -1.42
CA ASN A 283 -6.81 -4.30 -2.38
C ASN A 283 -6.07 -3.22 -3.19
N VAL A 284 -5.20 -2.44 -2.57
CA VAL A 284 -4.38 -1.43 -3.28
C VAL A 284 -3.40 -2.09 -4.24
N ILE A 285 -2.72 -3.17 -3.84
CA ILE A 285 -1.82 -3.94 -4.71
C ILE A 285 -2.58 -4.48 -5.93
N ALA A 286 -3.72 -5.14 -5.70
CA ALA A 286 -4.55 -5.68 -6.77
C ALA A 286 -5.05 -4.55 -7.70
N PHE A 287 -5.45 -3.41 -7.14
CA PHE A 287 -5.87 -2.25 -7.92
C PHE A 287 -4.74 -1.71 -8.81
N GLU A 288 -3.53 -1.51 -8.25
CA GLU A 288 -2.36 -1.05 -9.01
C GLU A 288 -2.00 -2.01 -10.14
N GLN A 289 -2.04 -3.32 -9.88
CA GLN A 289 -1.71 -4.33 -10.88
C GLN A 289 -2.73 -4.37 -12.03
N CYS A 290 -4.03 -4.22 -11.73
CA CYS A 290 -5.07 -4.24 -12.74
C CYS A 290 -5.13 -2.95 -13.56
N HIS A 291 -4.90 -1.79 -12.94
CA HIS A 291 -5.15 -0.49 -13.59
C HIS A 291 -3.89 0.28 -13.96
N ASN A 292 -2.78 0.07 -13.25
CA ASN A 292 -1.55 0.86 -13.37
C ASN A 292 -0.28 -0.01 -13.20
N PRO A 293 -0.09 -1.10 -13.96
CA PRO A 293 0.99 -2.07 -13.72
C PRO A 293 2.40 -1.47 -13.84
N PHE A 294 2.58 -0.41 -14.61
CA PHE A 294 3.85 0.29 -14.78
C PHE A 294 4.03 1.48 -13.82
N ASN A 295 3.01 1.82 -13.03
CA ASN A 295 3.01 2.94 -12.09
C ASN A 295 2.53 2.52 -10.68
N SER A 296 3.02 1.33 -10.27
CA SER A 296 2.61 0.61 -9.08
C SER A 296 3.51 0.94 -7.87
N HIS A 297 3.50 2.21 -7.45
CA HIS A 297 4.39 2.68 -6.37
C HIS A 297 4.19 1.95 -5.06
N PHE A 298 2.93 1.73 -4.68
CA PHE A 298 2.61 1.05 -3.44
C PHE A 298 3.07 -0.42 -3.50
N THR A 299 2.83 -1.08 -4.64
CA THR A 299 3.28 -2.44 -4.89
C THR A 299 4.80 -2.55 -4.83
N ASN A 300 5.52 -1.62 -5.48
CA ASN A 300 6.99 -1.60 -5.45
C ASN A 300 7.53 -1.39 -4.03
N TYR A 301 6.83 -0.60 -3.22
CA TYR A 301 7.14 -0.42 -1.81
C TYR A 301 6.90 -1.68 -0.98
N ILE A 302 5.77 -2.36 -1.17
CA ILE A 302 5.49 -3.64 -0.50
C ILE A 302 6.55 -4.68 -0.87
N VAL A 303 6.95 -4.76 -2.14
CA VAL A 303 8.06 -5.63 -2.55
C VAL A 303 9.34 -5.28 -1.79
N LEU A 304 9.72 -4.01 -1.71
CA LEU A 304 10.88 -3.57 -0.93
C LEU A 304 10.78 -4.01 0.54
N LEU A 305 9.62 -3.85 1.18
CA LEU A 305 9.42 -4.28 2.56
C LEU A 305 9.58 -5.79 2.73
N THR A 306 9.10 -6.59 1.78
CA THR A 306 9.24 -8.06 1.82
C THR A 306 10.70 -8.51 1.77
N PHE A 307 11.57 -7.77 1.07
CA PHE A 307 13.00 -8.03 1.06
C PHE A 307 13.68 -7.56 2.35
N LEU A 308 13.30 -6.39 2.88
CA LEU A 308 13.86 -5.89 4.13
C LEU A 308 13.48 -6.77 5.33
N ILE A 309 12.28 -7.36 5.32
CA ILE A 309 11.66 -8.00 6.48
C ILE A 309 11.30 -9.44 6.11
N THR A 310 12.29 -10.32 6.18
CA THR A 310 12.11 -11.75 5.86
C THR A 310 11.91 -12.60 7.10
N THR A 311 12.54 -12.20 8.22
CA THR A 311 12.54 -12.96 9.47
C THR A 311 11.99 -12.15 10.65
N PRO A 312 11.53 -12.81 11.73
CA PRO A 312 11.14 -12.11 12.96
C PRO A 312 12.27 -11.25 13.56
N LYS A 313 13.53 -11.60 13.30
CA LYS A 313 14.70 -10.82 13.75
C LYS A 313 14.79 -9.46 13.04
N ASP A 314 14.42 -9.41 11.76
CA ASP A 314 14.36 -8.17 10.98
C ASP A 314 13.24 -7.27 11.52
N VAL A 315 12.08 -7.86 11.87
CA VAL A 315 10.97 -7.16 12.53
C VAL A 315 11.44 -6.56 13.87
N ASP A 316 12.01 -7.38 14.76
CA ASP A 316 12.51 -6.92 16.06
C ASP A 316 13.54 -5.80 15.92
N PHE A 317 14.41 -5.90 14.90
CA PHE A 317 15.41 -4.89 14.62
C PHE A 317 14.76 -3.56 14.22
N LEU A 318 13.81 -3.56 13.29
CA LEU A 318 13.13 -2.34 12.84
C LEU A 318 12.20 -1.75 13.89
N MET A 319 11.59 -2.59 14.74
CA MET A 319 10.84 -2.13 15.93
C MET A 319 11.75 -1.39 16.91
N ARG A 320 12.95 -1.93 17.20
CA ARG A 320 13.93 -1.23 18.05
C ARG A 320 14.41 0.10 17.46
N LYS A 321 14.35 0.25 16.13
CA LYS A 321 14.65 1.51 15.44
C LYS A 321 13.47 2.48 15.39
N GLY A 322 12.29 2.09 15.88
CA GLY A 322 11.07 2.88 15.81
C GLY A 322 10.50 3.02 14.40
N ILE A 323 10.95 2.18 13.45
CA ILE A 323 10.47 2.20 12.06
C ILE A 323 9.16 1.41 11.93
N ILE A 324 8.97 0.40 12.78
CA ILE A 324 7.76 -0.42 12.80
C ILE A 324 7.11 -0.36 14.17
N ILE A 325 5.82 -0.08 14.18
CA ILE A 325 4.89 -0.30 15.28
C ILE A 325 4.10 -1.56 14.93
N ASN A 326 4.18 -2.57 15.80
CA ASN A 326 3.61 -3.89 15.54
C ASN A 326 2.25 -4.04 16.24
N GLY A 327 1.18 -3.74 15.52
CA GLY A 327 -0.21 -3.97 15.95
C GLY A 327 -0.70 -5.42 15.78
N LEU A 328 0.12 -6.34 15.27
CA LEU A 328 -0.22 -7.76 15.04
C LEU A 328 0.10 -8.66 16.25
N GLY A 329 0.71 -8.10 17.31
CA GLY A 329 0.94 -8.76 18.59
C GLY A 329 2.21 -9.63 18.70
N SER A 330 2.86 -9.99 17.59
CA SER A 330 4.17 -10.68 17.64
C SER A 330 5.01 -10.43 16.40
N SER A 331 6.34 -10.54 16.53
CA SER A 331 7.27 -10.39 15.41
C SER A 331 7.14 -11.51 14.37
N ASN A 332 6.71 -12.70 14.82
CA ASN A 332 6.38 -13.81 13.93
C ASN A 332 5.13 -13.55 13.09
N ALA A 333 4.06 -13.03 13.71
CA ALA A 333 2.85 -12.65 12.99
C ALA A 333 3.15 -11.59 11.93
N MET A 334 3.95 -10.59 12.27
CA MET A 334 4.37 -9.52 11.37
C MET A 334 5.22 -10.00 10.19
N ALA A 335 6.22 -10.85 10.44
CA ALA A 335 7.02 -11.44 9.36
C ALA A 335 6.14 -12.30 8.43
N SER A 336 5.23 -13.09 8.99
CA SER A 336 4.27 -13.88 8.21
C SER A 336 3.35 -13.00 7.37
N PHE A 337 2.79 -11.94 7.96
CA PHE A 337 1.95 -10.95 7.28
C PHE A 337 2.65 -10.34 6.05
N LEU A 338 3.88 -9.84 6.20
CA LEU A 338 4.61 -9.21 5.09
C LEU A 338 4.98 -10.23 4.02
N ASN A 339 5.44 -11.42 4.41
CA ASN A 339 5.72 -12.49 3.46
C ASN A 339 4.45 -12.88 2.67
N ASN A 340 3.29 -12.95 3.34
CA ASN A 340 2.01 -13.23 2.69
C ASN A 340 1.54 -12.08 1.78
N LEU A 341 1.90 -10.83 2.07
CA LEU A 341 1.62 -9.69 1.19
C LEU A 341 2.50 -9.72 -0.07
N GLY A 342 3.75 -10.19 0.03
CA GLY A 342 4.65 -10.35 -1.11
C GLY A 342 4.32 -11.53 -2.02
N THR A 343 3.54 -12.50 -1.55
CA THR A 343 3.10 -13.64 -2.37
C THR A 343 2.24 -13.18 -3.55
N ASN A 344 2.58 -13.63 -4.76
CA ASN A 344 1.89 -13.31 -6.02
C ASN A 344 1.95 -11.84 -6.45
N VAL A 345 2.97 -11.10 -5.99
CA VAL A 345 3.23 -9.73 -6.44
C VAL A 345 4.33 -9.73 -7.51
N PRO A 346 4.04 -9.43 -8.78
CA PRO A 346 5.06 -9.31 -9.80
C PRO A 346 5.93 -8.08 -9.53
N TYR A 347 7.25 -8.26 -9.63
CA TYR A 347 8.22 -7.18 -9.46
C TYR A 347 8.79 -6.77 -10.81
N TYR A 348 8.52 -5.52 -11.21
CA TYR A 348 9.05 -4.91 -12.43
C TYR A 348 10.17 -3.92 -12.09
N GLY A 349 11.33 -4.45 -11.65
CA GLY A 349 12.43 -3.66 -11.08
C GLY A 349 12.92 -2.48 -11.95
N VAL A 350 12.83 -2.60 -13.27
CA VAL A 350 13.27 -1.57 -14.23
C VAL A 350 12.47 -0.26 -14.14
N HIS A 351 11.20 -0.31 -13.74
CA HIS A 351 10.29 0.84 -13.67
C HIS A 351 10.02 1.33 -12.23
N SER A 352 10.74 0.80 -11.26
CA SER A 352 10.55 1.19 -9.86
C SER A 352 11.12 2.58 -9.57
N ILE A 353 10.36 3.39 -8.84
CA ILE A 353 10.84 4.66 -8.26
C ILE A 353 11.99 4.45 -7.25
N TYR A 354 12.22 3.22 -6.82
CA TYR A 354 13.27 2.85 -5.87
C TYR A 354 14.52 2.28 -6.54
N ARG A 355 14.60 2.25 -7.88
CA ARG A 355 15.77 1.70 -8.58
C ARG A 355 17.07 2.36 -8.11
N ASP A 356 17.13 3.70 -8.17
CA ASP A 356 18.33 4.44 -7.79
C ASP A 356 18.67 4.24 -6.29
N LEU A 357 17.64 4.14 -5.43
CA LEU A 357 17.80 3.80 -4.01
C LEU A 357 18.46 2.43 -3.82
N PHE A 358 18.07 1.44 -4.61
CA PHE A 358 18.64 0.09 -4.55
C PHE A 358 20.07 0.05 -5.08
N GLU A 359 20.35 0.74 -6.18
CA GLU A 359 21.71 0.87 -6.72
C GLU A 359 22.65 1.47 -5.68
N ASP A 360 22.25 2.55 -5.01
CA ASP A 360 23.06 3.18 -3.96
C ASP A 360 23.26 2.28 -2.74
N LEU A 361 22.23 1.56 -2.30
CA LEU A 361 22.31 0.61 -1.19
C LEU A 361 23.26 -0.56 -1.52
N ASN A 362 23.16 -1.10 -2.73
CA ASN A 362 24.00 -2.21 -3.19
C ASN A 362 25.45 -1.76 -3.31
N ALA A 363 25.70 -0.61 -3.96
CA ALA A 363 27.04 -0.05 -4.07
C ALA A 363 27.70 0.21 -2.70
N PHE A 364 26.92 0.63 -1.70
CA PHE A 364 27.41 0.79 -0.34
C PHE A 364 27.76 -0.57 0.30
N CYS A 365 26.90 -1.58 0.14
CA CYS A 365 27.09 -2.90 0.72
C CYS A 365 28.22 -3.70 0.08
N GLU A 366 28.49 -3.50 -1.20
CA GLU A 366 29.56 -4.16 -1.95
C GLU A 366 30.95 -3.55 -1.65
N ASN A 367 31.01 -2.35 -1.08
CA ASN A 367 32.27 -1.69 -0.77
C ASN A 367 32.96 -2.34 0.46
N PRO A 368 34.13 -2.99 0.29
CA PRO A 368 34.80 -3.68 1.39
C PRO A 368 35.17 -2.75 2.55
N LYS A 369 35.44 -1.46 2.29
CA LYS A 369 35.79 -0.50 3.35
C LYS A 369 34.65 -0.34 4.35
N HIS A 370 33.40 -0.34 3.89
CA HIS A 370 32.24 -0.22 4.76
C HIS A 370 32.05 -1.50 5.58
N ILE A 371 32.17 -2.67 4.94
CA ILE A 371 32.11 -3.97 5.60
C ILE A 371 33.17 -4.08 6.71
N TRP A 372 34.45 -3.82 6.39
CA TRP A 372 35.55 -3.90 7.35
C TRP A 372 35.40 -2.91 8.49
N LYS A 373 34.97 -1.67 8.19
CA LYS A 373 34.71 -0.65 9.22
C LYS A 373 33.57 -1.07 10.16
N ALA A 374 32.50 -1.65 9.62
CA ALA A 374 31.38 -2.16 10.41
C ALA A 374 31.80 -3.34 11.29
N ALA A 375 32.53 -4.31 10.72
CA ALA A 375 33.06 -5.46 11.45
C ALA A 375 34.01 -5.04 12.58
N LEU A 376 34.96 -4.14 12.30
CA LEU A 376 35.88 -3.60 13.30
C LEU A 376 35.10 -2.96 14.47
N LYS A 377 34.13 -2.10 14.15
CA LYS A 377 33.30 -1.44 15.18
C LYS A 377 32.51 -2.44 16.02
N ARG A 378 31.89 -3.44 15.38
CA ARG A 378 31.06 -4.45 16.06
C ARG A 378 31.89 -5.37 16.95
N ASP A 379 33.04 -5.84 16.45
CA ASP A 379 33.76 -6.93 17.09
C ASP A 379 34.70 -6.39 18.19
N TYR A 380 35.30 -5.21 17.98
CA TYR A 380 36.30 -4.62 18.88
C TYR A 380 35.82 -3.41 19.68
N PHE A 381 34.84 -2.63 19.16
CA PHE A 381 34.40 -1.38 19.79
C PHE A 381 32.93 -1.41 20.27
N SER A 382 32.37 -2.59 20.53
CA SER A 382 30.95 -2.73 20.92
C SER A 382 30.66 -2.52 22.40
N THR A 383 31.63 -2.77 23.30
CA THR A 383 31.44 -2.60 24.75
C THR A 383 32.63 -1.87 25.36
N PRO A 384 32.45 -1.13 26.48
CA PRO A 384 33.55 -0.43 27.15
C PRO A 384 34.74 -1.35 27.46
N TRP A 385 34.48 -2.60 27.84
CA TRP A 385 35.53 -3.59 28.11
C TRP A 385 36.29 -4.01 26.85
N ARG A 386 35.58 -4.27 25.73
CA ARG A 386 36.24 -4.59 24.46
C ARG A 386 37.06 -3.42 23.95
N ILE A 387 36.58 -2.19 24.13
CA ILE A 387 37.33 -0.98 23.80
C ILE A 387 38.61 -0.93 24.63
N ALA A 388 38.52 -1.06 25.97
CA ALA A 388 39.68 -1.04 26.85
C ALA A 388 40.69 -2.15 26.51
N SER A 389 40.20 -3.37 26.27
CA SER A 389 41.03 -4.53 25.88
C SER A 389 41.72 -4.30 24.53
N THR A 390 41.01 -3.76 23.55
CA THR A 390 41.57 -3.46 22.22
C THR A 390 42.63 -2.35 22.31
N VAL A 391 42.38 -1.30 23.10
CA VAL A 391 43.35 -0.22 23.34
C VAL A 391 44.60 -0.73 24.05
N ALA A 392 44.44 -1.53 25.12
CA ALA A 392 45.57 -2.12 25.83
C ALA A 392 46.41 -3.02 24.91
N THR A 393 45.76 -3.86 24.08
CA THR A 393 46.43 -4.70 23.09
C THR A 393 47.19 -3.87 22.06
N GLY A 394 46.60 -2.75 21.59
CA GLY A 394 47.25 -1.82 20.68
C GLY A 394 48.50 -1.16 21.29
N ILE A 395 48.42 -0.72 22.55
CA ILE A 395 49.57 -0.16 23.28
C ILE A 395 50.67 -1.21 23.44
N LEU A 396 50.32 -2.43 23.84
CA LEU A 396 51.28 -3.52 23.98
C LEU A 396 51.98 -3.85 22.65
N LEU A 397 51.24 -3.88 21.54
CA LEU A 397 51.81 -4.09 20.21
C LEU A 397 52.80 -2.98 19.84
N LEU A 398 52.47 -1.72 20.10
CA LEU A 398 53.39 -0.59 19.86
C LEU A 398 54.68 -0.72 20.68
N LEU A 399 54.56 -1.04 21.98
CA LEU A 399 55.71 -1.26 22.85
C LEU A 399 56.58 -2.44 22.36
N THR A 400 55.96 -3.53 21.90
CA THR A 400 56.71 -4.67 21.35
C THR A 400 57.43 -4.34 20.04
N LEU A 401 56.82 -3.51 19.18
CA LEU A 401 57.45 -3.01 17.95
C LEU A 401 58.65 -2.11 18.26
N GLU A 402 58.51 -1.20 19.24
CA GLU A 402 59.62 -0.36 19.71
C GLU A 402 60.78 -1.22 20.25
N GLN A 403 60.47 -2.22 21.08
CA GLN A 403 61.46 -3.14 21.63
C GLN A 403 62.16 -3.95 20.52
N PHE A 404 61.41 -4.40 19.51
CA PHE A 404 61.95 -5.12 18.35
C PHE A 404 62.89 -4.24 17.52
N ILE A 405 62.50 -2.99 17.23
CA ILE A 405 63.34 -2.03 16.50
C ILE A 405 64.63 -1.73 17.28
N CYS A 406 64.53 -1.48 18.59
CA CYS A 406 65.70 -1.27 19.45
C CYS A 406 66.66 -2.48 19.42
N SER A 407 66.11 -3.70 19.43
CA SER A 407 66.91 -4.93 19.37
C SER A 407 67.64 -5.08 18.03
N ILE A 408 66.97 -4.80 16.91
CA ILE A 408 67.61 -4.82 15.58
C ILE A 408 68.73 -3.79 15.49
N ILE A 409 68.51 -2.56 15.96
CA ILE A 409 69.53 -1.51 15.93
C ILE A 409 70.78 -1.92 16.73
N GLN A 410 70.60 -2.60 17.87
CA GLN A 410 71.72 -3.11 18.66
C GLN A 410 72.51 -4.21 17.94
N VAL A 411 71.82 -5.08 17.20
CA VAL A 411 72.46 -6.16 16.42
C VAL A 411 73.19 -5.61 15.19
N VAL A 412 72.66 -4.61 14.51
CA VAL A 412 73.25 -4.01 13.29
C VAL A 412 74.43 -3.07 13.60
N LYS A 413 74.49 -2.48 14.80
CA LYS A 413 75.60 -1.61 15.23
C LYS A 413 76.83 -2.37 15.74
N LYS A 414 76.78 -3.70 15.78
CA LYS A 414 77.86 -4.59 16.22
C LYS A 414 78.45 -5.28 15.00
#